data_AF-A0A661ZVI7-F1
#
_entry.id   AF-A0A661ZVI7-F1
#
_cell.length_a   1.000
_cell.length_b   1.000
_cell.length_c   1.000
_cell.angle_alpha   90.00
_cell.angle_beta   90.00
_cell.angle_gamma   90.00
#
_symmetry.space_group_name_H-M   'P 1'
#
loop_
_entity.id
_entity.type
_entity.pdbx_description
1 polymer ?
#
loop_
_entity_poly.entity_id
_entity_poly.type
_entity_poly.pdbx_seq_one_letter_code
_entity_poly.pdbx_strand_id
1 'polypeptide(L)' 'MDINKNRFYLFGNKGDVFAGTAHIAKSGLHSTTLCGRPMLSSNWVRIEGVKEPGCSKCIELYKTLNG' A
#
# COMPACT_ATOMS: atom_id res chain seq x y z
N MET A 1 -9.82 -6.11 7.03
CA MET A 1 -9.82 -5.70 5.61
C MET A 1 -8.80 -6.57 4.89
N ASP A 2 -9.22 -7.42 3.96
CA ASP A 2 -8.32 -8.42 3.37
C ASP A 2 -7.56 -7.83 2.17
N ILE A 3 -6.40 -7.21 2.44
CA ILE A 3 -5.62 -6.51 1.40
C ILE A 3 -5.16 -7.44 0.29
N ASN A 4 -5.00 -8.74 0.52
CA ASN A 4 -4.55 -9.65 -0.55
C ASN A 4 -5.64 -9.98 -1.58
N LYS A 5 -6.88 -9.53 -1.36
CA LYS A 5 -7.96 -9.63 -2.34
C LYS A 5 -7.58 -8.88 -3.62
N ASN A 6 -7.96 -9.38 -4.79
CA ASN A 6 -7.80 -8.68 -6.08
C ASN A 6 -6.37 -8.21 -6.43
N ARG A 7 -5.35 -8.94 -5.92
CA ARG A 7 -3.92 -8.65 -6.15
C ARG A 7 -3.47 -7.29 -5.57
N PHE A 8 -4.16 -6.78 -4.56
CA PHE A 8 -3.65 -5.65 -3.78
C PHE A 8 -2.62 -6.16 -2.76
N TYR A 9 -1.69 -5.28 -2.37
CA TYR A 9 -0.68 -5.56 -1.36
C TYR A 9 -0.22 -4.26 -0.71
N LEU A 10 0.40 -4.35 0.47
CA LEU A 10 0.95 -3.19 1.15
C LEU A 10 2.35 -2.86 0.64
N PHE A 11 2.59 -1.57 0.47
CA PHE A 11 3.88 -1.02 0.13
C PHE A 11 4.21 0.18 1.00
N GLY A 12 5.43 0.23 1.51
CA GLY A 12 5.93 1.39 2.21
C GLY A 12 7.45 1.33 2.25
N ASN A 13 8.08 2.45 1.98
CA ASN A 13 9.51 2.59 2.21
C ASN A 13 9.77 2.70 3.71
N LYS A 14 11.05 2.69 4.11
CA LYS A 14 11.46 2.85 5.51
C LYS A 14 10.70 3.99 6.18
N GLY A 15 10.80 5.20 5.63
CA GLY A 15 10.12 6.39 6.17
C GLY A 15 8.60 6.27 6.25
N ASP A 16 7.94 5.66 5.26
CA ASP A 16 6.48 5.47 5.31
C ASP A 16 6.06 4.52 6.42
N VAL A 17 6.84 3.47 6.67
CA VAL A 17 6.57 2.52 7.74
C VAL A 17 6.76 3.17 9.11
N PHE A 18 7.88 3.88 9.31
CA PHE A 18 8.13 4.60 10.57
C PHE A 18 7.13 5.74 10.82
N ALA A 19 6.61 6.38 9.76
CA ALA A 19 5.58 7.40 9.86
C ALA A 19 4.16 6.83 10.00
N GLY A 20 3.99 5.49 9.91
CA GLY A 20 2.67 4.86 9.94
C GLY A 20 1.81 5.21 8.72
N THR A 21 2.43 5.54 7.58
CA THR A 21 1.76 5.93 6.33
C THR A 21 1.86 4.85 5.25
N ALA A 22 1.83 3.56 5.63
CA ALA A 22 1.89 2.47 4.65
C ALA A 22 0.81 2.60 3.57
N HIS A 23 1.19 2.37 2.32
CA HIS A 23 0.35 2.56 1.14
C HIS A 23 -0.17 1.22 0.61
N ILE A 24 -1.23 1.28 -0.20
CA ILE A 24 -1.75 0.11 -0.91
C ILE A 24 -1.26 0.18 -2.36
N ALA A 25 -0.67 -0.89 -2.85
CA ALA A 25 -0.31 -1.09 -4.23
C ALA A 25 -1.17 -2.21 -4.84
N LYS A 26 -1.23 -2.27 -6.17
CA LYS A 26 -1.96 -3.30 -6.91
C LYS A 26 -1.01 -3.97 -7.90
N SER A 27 -0.99 -5.30 -7.94
CA SER A 27 -0.19 -6.03 -8.91
C SER A 27 -0.68 -5.72 -10.32
N GLY A 28 0.25 -5.31 -11.20
CA GLY A 28 -0.07 -4.92 -12.58
C GLY A 28 -0.57 -3.49 -12.72
N LEU A 29 -0.78 -2.75 -11.63
CA LEU A 29 -0.64 -1.30 -11.70
C LEU A 29 0.85 -1.01 -11.94
N HIS A 30 1.17 0.07 -12.64
CA HIS A 30 2.55 0.55 -12.82
C HIS A 30 3.32 0.56 -11.48
N SER A 31 4.63 0.84 -11.47
CA SER A 31 5.45 0.89 -10.25
C SER A 31 5.07 2.06 -9.31
N THR A 32 3.79 2.15 -8.93
CA THR A 32 3.10 3.19 -8.19
C THR A 32 2.03 2.56 -7.28
N THR A 33 1.80 3.19 -6.14
CA THR A 33 0.72 2.86 -5.22
C THR A 33 -0.62 3.40 -5.74
N LEU A 34 -1.73 3.01 -5.12
CA LEU A 34 -3.06 3.52 -5.45
C LEU A 34 -3.16 5.05 -5.36
N CYS A 35 -2.46 5.67 -4.41
CA CYS A 35 -2.44 7.12 -4.27
C CYS A 35 -1.50 7.82 -5.28
N GLY A 36 -0.82 7.06 -6.15
CA GLY A 36 0.09 7.57 -7.18
C GLY A 36 1.54 7.73 -6.73
N ARG A 37 1.93 7.22 -5.54
CA ARG A 37 3.33 7.31 -5.08
C ARG A 37 4.19 6.28 -5.80
N PRO A 38 5.36 6.65 -6.34
CA PRO A 38 6.22 5.71 -7.04
C PRO A 38 6.90 4.75 -6.06
N MET A 39 6.96 3.47 -6.43
CA MET A 39 7.48 2.36 -5.63
C MET A 39 8.96 2.11 -5.95
N LEU A 40 9.80 3.12 -5.72
CA LEU A 40 11.22 3.11 -6.13
C LEU A 40 12.15 2.45 -5.10
N SER A 41 11.64 1.96 -3.97
CA SER A 41 12.48 1.45 -2.89
C SER A 41 12.00 0.10 -2.37
N SER A 42 12.82 -0.50 -1.50
CA SER A 42 12.49 -1.78 -0.87
C SER A 42 11.20 -1.68 -0.07
N ASN A 43 10.38 -2.73 -0.12
CA ASN A 43 9.14 -2.78 0.64
C ASN A 43 9.41 -3.12 2.12
N TRP A 44 9.52 -2.09 2.95
CA TRP A 44 9.75 -2.21 4.39
C TRP A 44 8.53 -2.71 5.16
N VAL A 45 7.32 -2.59 4.60
CA VAL A 45 6.11 -3.13 5.22
C VAL A 45 6.26 -4.62 5.49
N ARG A 46 6.84 -5.35 4.55
CA ARG A 46 7.07 -6.80 4.67
C ARG A 46 8.17 -7.14 5.67
N ILE A 47 9.13 -6.23 5.86
CA ILE A 47 10.25 -6.38 6.81
C ILE A 47 9.75 -6.16 8.25
N GLU A 48 9.02 -5.07 8.48
CA GLU A 48 8.48 -4.68 9.78
C GLU A 48 7.17 -5.40 10.14
N GLY A 49 6.64 -6.22 9.24
CA GLY A 49 5.40 -6.97 9.47
C GLY A 49 4.15 -6.11 9.56
N VAL A 50 4.13 -4.95 8.91
CA VAL A 50 2.97 -4.05 8.88
C VAL A 50 1.80 -4.75 8.17
N LYS A 51 0.66 -4.86 8.86
CA LYS A 51 -0.53 -5.57 8.35
C LYS A 51 -1.63 -4.63 7.85
N GLU A 52 -1.54 -3.35 8.15
CA GLU A 52 -2.59 -2.38 7.89
C GLU A 52 -2.05 -1.16 7.10
N PRO A 53 -2.84 -0.62 6.17
CA PRO A 53 -2.49 0.59 5.45
C PRO A 53 -2.71 1.81 6.34
N GLY A 54 -1.79 2.77 6.28
CA GLY A 54 -1.91 4.06 6.96
C GLY A 54 -2.32 5.21 6.06
N CYS A 55 -2.24 5.04 4.74
CA CYS A 55 -2.61 6.09 3.79
C CYS A 55 -4.13 6.15 3.58
N SER A 56 -4.79 7.19 4.13
CA SER A 56 -6.24 7.41 4.00
C SER A 56 -6.73 7.41 2.56
N LYS A 57 -5.98 8.04 1.65
CA LYS A 57 -6.31 8.07 0.20
C LYS A 57 -6.29 6.68 -0.43
N CYS A 58 -5.33 5.83 -0.04
CA CYS A 58 -5.30 4.45 -0.52
C CYS A 58 -6.48 3.64 0.00
N ILE A 59 -6.88 3.83 1.25
CA ILE A 59 -8.02 3.14 1.87
C ILE A 59 -9.32 3.50 1.14
N GLU A 60 -9.54 4.79 0.88
CA GLU A 60 -10.72 5.25 0.14
C GLU A 60 -10.77 4.66 -1.27
N LEU A 61 -9.67 4.75 -2.03
CA LEU A 61 -9.58 4.17 -3.37
C LEU A 61 -9.81 2.65 -3.36
N TYR A 62 -9.23 1.94 -2.39
CA TYR A 62 -9.45 0.50 -2.27
C TYR A 62 -10.92 0.17 -2.01
N LYS A 63 -11.62 0.95 -1.17
CA LYS A 63 -13.06 0.76 -0.92
C LYS A 63 -13.86 0.98 -2.20
N THR A 64 -13.58 2.04 -2.96
CA THR A 64 -14.24 2.32 -4.24
C THR A 64 -13.98 1.23 -5.29
N LEU A 65 -12.78 0.64 -5.31
CA LEU A 65 -12.41 -0.41 -6.25
C LEU A 65 -12.96 -1.80 -5.90
N ASN A 66 -13.40 -2.02 -4.65
CA ASN A 66 -13.93 -3.31 -4.17
C ASN A 66 -15.40 -3.23 -3.71
N GLY A 67 -16.03 -2.06 -3.84
CA GLY A 67 -17.44 -1.81 -3.56
C GLY A 67 -18.33 -2.04 -4.78
#